data_AF-A0A963F862-F1
#
_entry.id   AF-A0A963F862-F1
#
_cell.length_a   1.000
_cell.length_b   1.000
_cell.length_c   1.000
_cell.angle_alpha   90.00
_cell.angle_beta   90.00
_cell.angle_gamma   90.00
#
_symmetry.space_group_name_H-M   'P 1'
#
loop_
_entity.id
_entity.type
_entity.pdbx_description
1 polymer ?
#
loop_
_entity_poly.entity_id
_entity_poly.type
_entity_poly.pdbx_seq_one_letter_code
_entity_poly.pdbx_strand_id
1 'polypeptide(L)'
;SIKIGHYNPDLVVSSYNELGGNPWVEIRATLGLAQKSAATGLLGTLLPLPIDSAGNRTEGSGNKRDHKNLVFREADAIGHPLSSLSGIVAGVGLLCQSQTTSFFPYFQSGLDALSWRQEVPEIFYPASLLPGLREIGTWPLQTWGGVYPRTGWTTQAEEPKAAAINAQRSGDIVTRTGQPHVYIPIIGSSGSGQRVWPPGPLVEKDRSTGTWQMLVPNTETSCNVFGTNDLASLTGWGGGRVDSAGDYAWNLWRPYQCCRRRGQWFLFDIDWFSYPP
;
A
#
# COMPACT_ATOMS: atom_id res chain seq x y z
N SER A 1 32.54 7.22 5.70
CA SER A 1 31.90 5.92 5.95
C SER A 1 31.45 5.37 4.61
N ILE A 2 31.34 4.05 4.43
CA ILE A 2 30.79 3.50 3.18
C ILE A 2 29.29 3.76 3.20
N LYS A 3 28.77 4.37 2.12
CA LYS A 3 27.34 4.52 1.88
C LYS A 3 26.87 3.31 1.08
N ILE A 4 25.80 2.69 1.53
CA ILE A 4 25.17 1.55 0.87
C ILE A 4 23.73 1.91 0.52
N GLY A 5 23.20 1.23 -0.49
CA GLY A 5 21.77 1.25 -0.81
C GLY A 5 21.22 -0.16 -0.87
N HIS A 6 19.95 -0.35 -0.60
CA HIS A 6 19.23 -1.58 -0.91
C HIS A 6 17.73 -1.36 -0.74
N TYR A 7 16.94 -2.30 -1.24
CA TYR A 7 15.52 -2.34 -0.92
C TYR A 7 15.33 -3.01 0.44
N ASN A 8 14.55 -2.37 1.31
CA ASN A 8 14.04 -2.97 2.55
C ASN A 8 12.57 -3.30 2.40
N PRO A 9 12.09 -4.41 2.99
CA PRO A 9 10.67 -4.65 3.09
C PRO A 9 10.13 -3.79 4.24
N ASP A 10 9.36 -2.75 3.90
CA ASP A 10 8.81 -1.83 4.90
C ASP A 10 7.43 -2.30 5.37
N LEU A 11 6.55 -2.68 4.44
CA LEU A 11 5.18 -3.04 4.76
C LEU A 11 4.77 -4.36 4.12
N VAL A 12 3.86 -5.06 4.77
CA VAL A 12 2.92 -5.96 4.14
C VAL A 12 1.61 -5.18 3.99
N VAL A 13 1.13 -5.06 2.75
CA VAL A 13 -0.14 -4.41 2.44
C VAL A 13 -1.11 -5.47 1.93
N SER A 14 -2.23 -5.60 2.61
CA SER A 14 -3.30 -6.53 2.24
C SER A 14 -4.50 -5.77 1.69
N SER A 15 -5.18 -6.34 0.70
CA SER A 15 -6.47 -5.86 0.23
C SER A 15 -7.45 -7.03 0.12
N TYR A 16 -8.64 -6.87 0.69
CA TYR A 16 -9.59 -7.95 0.92
C TYR A 16 -11.03 -7.43 0.94
N ASN A 17 -12.00 -8.34 0.79
CA ASN A 17 -13.40 -7.97 0.57
C ASN A 17 -14.17 -7.66 1.87
N GLU A 18 -13.89 -8.39 2.94
CA GLU A 18 -14.66 -8.34 4.18
C GLU A 18 -13.90 -7.67 5.32
N LEU A 19 -14.50 -6.67 5.98
CA LEU A 19 -13.89 -6.04 7.16
C LEU A 19 -13.41 -7.08 8.17
N GLY A 20 -12.15 -6.98 8.62
CA GLY A 20 -11.51 -7.96 9.52
C GLY A 20 -11.23 -9.32 8.87
N GLY A 21 -11.32 -9.42 7.55
CA GLY A 21 -11.04 -10.61 6.73
C GLY A 21 -9.59 -10.70 6.24
N ASN A 22 -8.65 -9.97 6.84
CA ASN A 22 -7.27 -9.88 6.37
C ASN A 22 -6.66 -11.26 6.01
N PRO A 23 -6.09 -11.44 4.80
CA PRO A 23 -5.46 -12.70 4.38
C PRO A 23 -4.33 -13.15 5.29
N TRP A 24 -3.67 -12.21 5.95
CA TRP A 24 -2.59 -12.49 6.88
C TRP A 24 -3.17 -12.97 8.20
N VAL A 25 -3.21 -14.29 8.40
CA VAL A 25 -3.96 -14.95 9.47
C VAL A 25 -3.56 -14.52 10.87
N GLU A 26 -2.27 -14.28 11.14
CA GLU A 26 -1.78 -13.83 12.44
C GLU A 26 -2.27 -12.41 12.77
N ILE A 27 -2.26 -11.53 11.77
CA ILE A 27 -2.80 -10.17 11.89
C ILE A 27 -4.31 -10.22 12.05
N ARG A 28 -5.00 -11.03 11.27
CA ARG A 28 -6.45 -11.17 11.36
C ARG A 28 -6.90 -11.59 12.76
N ALA A 29 -6.21 -12.56 13.35
CA ALA A 29 -6.52 -13.05 14.69
C ALA A 29 -6.31 -12.00 15.79
N THR A 30 -5.36 -11.07 15.61
CA THR A 30 -4.99 -10.06 16.61
C THR A 30 -5.73 -8.74 16.43
N LEU A 31 -5.84 -8.26 15.19
CA LEU A 31 -6.39 -6.94 14.86
C LEU A 31 -7.82 -7.01 14.31
N GLY A 32 -8.26 -8.13 13.73
CA GLY A 32 -9.54 -8.21 13.03
C GLY A 32 -10.76 -7.94 13.93
N LEU A 33 -10.75 -8.46 15.17
CA LEU A 33 -11.83 -8.18 16.14
C LEU A 33 -11.83 -6.72 16.61
N ALA A 34 -10.64 -6.17 16.87
CA ALA A 34 -10.48 -4.78 17.28
C ALA A 34 -10.97 -3.83 16.17
N GLN A 35 -10.54 -4.07 14.92
CA GLN A 35 -11.02 -3.33 13.74
C GLN A 35 -12.54 -3.39 13.61
N LYS A 36 -13.15 -4.59 13.66
CA LYS A 36 -14.61 -4.74 13.57
C LYS A 36 -15.32 -3.95 14.66
N SER A 37 -14.90 -4.11 15.91
CA SER A 37 -15.52 -3.41 17.06
C SER A 37 -15.38 -1.89 16.97
N ALA A 38 -14.19 -1.39 16.60
CA ALA A 38 -13.91 0.03 16.48
C ALA A 38 -14.64 0.65 15.29
N ALA A 39 -14.67 -0.03 14.14
CA ALA A 39 -15.45 0.39 12.98
C ALA A 39 -16.94 0.46 13.34
N THR A 40 -17.51 -0.59 13.95
CA THR A 40 -18.92 -0.60 14.39
C THR A 40 -19.23 0.52 15.39
N GLY A 41 -18.34 0.77 16.36
CA GLY A 41 -18.54 1.81 17.36
C GLY A 41 -18.41 3.22 16.80
N LEU A 42 -17.37 3.50 16.02
CA LEU A 42 -17.12 4.81 15.42
C LEU A 42 -18.17 5.13 14.35
N LEU A 43 -18.44 4.19 13.44
CA LEU A 43 -19.46 4.38 12.40
C LEU A 43 -20.85 4.45 13.02
N GLY A 44 -21.23 3.49 13.87
CA GLY A 44 -22.56 3.47 14.48
C GLY A 44 -22.91 4.69 15.33
N THR A 45 -21.92 5.45 15.81
CA THR A 45 -22.12 6.69 16.61
C THR A 45 -22.00 7.99 15.82
N LEU A 46 -21.15 8.05 14.79
CA LEU A 46 -20.93 9.28 14.00
C LEU A 46 -21.71 9.34 12.68
N LEU A 47 -22.03 8.19 12.07
CA LEU A 47 -22.70 8.11 10.77
C LEU A 47 -23.62 6.87 10.74
N PRO A 48 -24.96 7.00 10.68
CA PRO A 48 -25.87 5.85 10.62
C PRO A 48 -25.76 5.16 9.23
N LEU A 49 -24.66 4.48 9.00
CA LEU A 49 -24.32 3.80 7.77
C LEU A 49 -24.27 2.29 8.02
N PRO A 50 -24.76 1.46 7.07
CA PRO A 50 -24.61 0.01 7.14
C PRO A 50 -23.12 -0.35 7.25
N ILE A 51 -22.75 -1.07 8.31
CA ILE A 51 -21.39 -1.58 8.54
C ILE A 51 -21.13 -2.85 7.71
N ASP A 52 -22.14 -3.32 6.98
CA ASP A 52 -22.02 -4.46 6.10
C ASP A 52 -20.91 -4.17 5.10
N SER A 53 -19.93 -5.08 5.08
CA SER A 53 -18.88 -5.04 4.08
C SER A 53 -19.57 -4.90 2.75
N ALA A 54 -19.24 -3.86 1.98
CA ALA A 54 -19.65 -3.77 0.61
C ALA A 54 -18.95 -4.95 -0.06
N GLY A 55 -19.62 -6.11 -0.06
CA GLY A 55 -19.09 -7.36 -0.58
C GLY A 55 -18.63 -7.14 -2.01
N ASN A 56 -17.91 -8.12 -2.55
CA ASN A 56 -17.12 -8.07 -3.79
C ASN A 56 -17.76 -7.36 -5.00
N ARG A 57 -19.06 -7.03 -5.03
CA ARG A 57 -19.72 -6.26 -6.08
C ARG A 57 -20.95 -5.51 -5.53
N THR A 58 -20.92 -4.18 -5.51
CA THR A 58 -22.13 -3.37 -5.28
C THR A 58 -22.22 -2.26 -6.31
N GLU A 59 -22.82 -2.60 -7.44
CA GLU A 59 -23.88 -1.81 -8.07
C GLU A 59 -24.53 -2.67 -9.18
N GLY A 60 -25.86 -2.61 -9.24
CA GLY A 60 -26.69 -3.34 -10.18
C GLY A 60 -27.98 -3.80 -9.49
N SER A 61 -29.09 -3.14 -9.82
CA SER A 61 -30.43 -3.65 -9.56
C SER A 61 -30.53 -5.09 -10.09
N GLY A 62 -31.40 -5.94 -9.55
CA GLY A 62 -31.48 -7.39 -9.83
C GLY A 62 -31.62 -7.84 -11.30
N ASN A 63 -31.51 -6.93 -12.27
CA ASN A 63 -31.43 -7.19 -13.70
C ASN A 63 -30.00 -7.52 -14.16
N LYS A 64 -29.88 -8.64 -14.88
CA LYS A 64 -28.64 -9.24 -15.42
C LYS A 64 -27.92 -8.42 -16.51
N ARG A 65 -28.12 -7.09 -16.59
CA ARG A 65 -27.57 -6.22 -17.66
C ARG A 65 -26.71 -5.06 -17.15
N ASP A 66 -26.60 -4.86 -15.84
CA ASP A 66 -25.71 -3.84 -15.30
C ASP A 66 -24.27 -4.37 -15.27
N HIS A 67 -23.33 -3.61 -15.88
CA HIS A 67 -21.91 -3.91 -15.89
C HIS A 67 -21.32 -3.71 -14.48
N LYS A 68 -21.02 -4.81 -13.79
CA LYS A 68 -20.53 -4.82 -12.39
C LYS A 68 -19.02 -4.62 -12.28
N ASN A 69 -18.53 -3.46 -12.70
CA ASN A 69 -17.09 -3.16 -12.66
C ASN A 69 -16.68 -2.33 -11.43
N LEU A 70 -17.63 -1.85 -10.64
CA LEU A 70 -17.36 -1.15 -9.38
C LEU A 70 -17.22 -2.17 -8.25
N VAL A 71 -16.06 -2.15 -7.59
CA VAL A 71 -15.76 -3.04 -6.47
C VAL A 71 -15.19 -2.26 -5.30
N PHE A 72 -15.65 -2.59 -4.10
CA PHE A 72 -15.08 -2.11 -2.85
C PHE A 72 -14.13 -3.15 -2.25
N ARG A 73 -13.01 -2.70 -1.69
CA ARG A 73 -12.12 -3.52 -0.85
C ARG A 73 -11.60 -2.74 0.34
N GLU A 74 -11.44 -3.46 1.43
CA GLU A 74 -10.65 -3.02 2.56
C GLU A 74 -9.16 -3.12 2.25
N ALA A 75 -8.35 -2.35 2.97
CA ALA A 75 -6.90 -2.39 2.89
C ALA A 75 -6.26 -2.10 4.24
N ASP A 76 -5.24 -2.90 4.58
CA ASP A 76 -4.40 -2.68 5.76
C ASP A 76 -2.93 -2.60 5.33
N ALA A 77 -2.20 -1.66 5.91
CA ALA A 77 -0.74 -1.55 5.75
C ALA A 77 -0.06 -1.74 7.10
N ILE A 78 0.74 -2.80 7.20
CA ILE A 78 1.33 -3.27 8.45
C ILE A 78 2.82 -3.40 8.27
N GLY A 79 3.59 -2.98 9.27
CA GLY A 79 5.05 -3.07 9.26
C GLY A 79 5.52 -4.51 9.02
N HIS A 80 6.45 -4.67 8.09
CA HIS A 80 6.92 -5.98 7.68
C HIS A 80 7.63 -6.71 8.84
N PRO A 81 7.49 -8.04 9.00
CA PRO A 81 8.14 -8.78 10.10
C PRO A 81 9.66 -8.63 10.16
N LEU A 82 10.30 -8.33 9.03
CA LEU A 82 11.74 -8.14 8.92
C LEU A 82 12.19 -6.68 9.08
N SER A 83 11.28 -5.71 9.23
CA SER A 83 11.65 -4.30 9.32
C SER A 83 12.49 -3.99 10.56
N SER A 84 12.14 -4.56 11.72
CA SER A 84 12.90 -4.39 12.97
C SER A 84 14.24 -5.12 12.96
N LEU A 85 14.35 -6.23 12.21
CA LEU A 85 15.58 -7.01 12.06
C LEU A 85 16.66 -6.21 11.32
N SER A 86 16.26 -5.33 10.39
CA SER A 86 17.19 -4.41 9.74
C SER A 86 17.93 -3.52 10.75
N GLY A 87 17.27 -3.11 11.85
CA GLY A 87 17.88 -2.32 12.92
C GLY A 87 18.87 -3.11 13.80
N ILE A 88 18.65 -4.41 14.00
CA ILE A 88 19.55 -5.29 14.77
C ILE A 88 20.85 -5.53 13.98
N VAL A 89 20.72 -5.79 12.68
CA VAL A 89 21.86 -6.07 11.79
C VAL A 89 22.52 -4.77 11.30
N ALA A 90 21.85 -3.62 11.38
CA ALA A 90 22.42 -2.30 11.10
C ALA A 90 23.72 -2.01 11.90
N GLY A 91 23.93 -2.66 13.05
CA GLY A 91 25.18 -2.60 13.81
C GLY A 91 26.43 -3.03 13.02
N VAL A 92 26.28 -3.94 12.04
CA VAL A 92 27.39 -4.35 11.15
C VAL A 92 27.66 -3.34 10.02
N GLY A 93 26.81 -2.33 9.85
CA GLY A 93 26.98 -1.25 8.88
C GLY A 93 26.71 -1.64 7.42
N LEU A 94 26.08 -2.81 7.20
CA LEU A 94 25.77 -3.35 5.88
C LEU A 94 24.27 -3.38 5.55
N LEU A 95 23.41 -3.00 6.51
CA LEU A 95 21.98 -2.85 6.30
C LEU A 95 21.48 -1.54 6.88
N CYS A 96 20.54 -0.91 6.19
CA CYS A 96 19.87 0.31 6.57
C CYS A 96 18.68 -0.02 7.47
N GLN A 97 18.56 0.72 8.56
CA GLN A 97 17.40 0.65 9.43
C GLN A 97 16.13 1.12 8.70
N SER A 98 15.11 0.26 8.64
CA SER A 98 13.78 0.61 8.14
C SER A 98 13.09 1.63 9.04
N GLN A 99 12.16 2.40 8.47
CA GLN A 99 11.33 3.37 9.20
C GLN A 99 10.03 2.78 9.73
N THR A 100 9.87 1.47 9.55
CA THR A 100 8.70 0.74 10.02
C THR A 100 9.04 -0.17 11.18
N THR A 101 8.08 -0.33 12.10
CA THR A 101 8.17 -1.30 13.20
C THR A 101 7.43 -2.56 12.81
N SER A 102 8.02 -3.72 13.06
CA SER A 102 7.42 -5.00 12.65
C SER A 102 6.06 -5.23 13.31
N PHE A 103 5.10 -5.72 12.53
CA PHE A 103 3.71 -5.98 12.92
C PHE A 103 2.92 -4.75 13.39
N PHE A 104 3.46 -3.54 13.24
CA PHE A 104 2.76 -2.32 13.64
C PHE A 104 1.78 -1.87 12.54
N PRO A 105 0.48 -1.64 12.85
CA PRO A 105 -0.49 -1.21 11.87
C PRO A 105 -0.36 0.29 11.58
N TYR A 106 0.12 0.64 10.38
CA TYR A 106 0.24 2.03 9.93
C TYR A 106 -1.06 2.57 9.33
N PHE A 107 -1.84 1.69 8.71
CA PHE A 107 -3.16 2.03 8.18
C PHE A 107 -4.10 0.83 8.26
N GLN A 108 -5.35 1.12 8.62
CA GLN A 108 -6.44 0.15 8.65
C GLN A 108 -7.69 0.84 8.11
N SER A 109 -8.13 0.46 6.92
CA SER A 109 -9.25 1.11 6.22
C SER A 109 -10.56 1.11 7.01
N GLY A 110 -10.78 0.10 7.84
CA GLY A 110 -11.96 0.02 8.71
C GLY A 110 -12.05 1.13 9.76
N LEU A 111 -10.93 1.74 10.15
CA LEU A 111 -10.88 2.88 11.08
C LEU A 111 -10.99 4.22 10.33
N ASP A 112 -10.71 4.22 9.03
CA ASP A 112 -10.68 5.39 8.16
C ASP A 112 -11.97 5.50 7.32
N ALA A 113 -13.11 5.27 7.95
CA ALA A 113 -14.35 5.03 7.22
C ALA A 113 -14.82 6.23 6.39
N LEU A 114 -14.55 7.47 6.82
CA LEU A 114 -14.96 8.66 6.06
C LEU A 114 -14.20 8.73 4.73
N SER A 115 -12.87 8.78 4.79
CA SER A 115 -12.04 8.94 3.59
C SER A 115 -12.00 7.69 2.73
N TRP A 116 -11.93 6.50 3.36
CA TRP A 116 -11.85 5.25 2.63
C TRP A 116 -13.18 4.80 2.00
N ARG A 117 -14.33 5.01 2.67
CA ARG A 117 -15.64 4.53 2.18
C ARG A 117 -16.48 5.61 1.50
N GLN A 118 -16.35 6.87 1.90
CA GLN A 118 -17.12 7.98 1.33
C GLN A 118 -16.30 8.82 0.36
N GLU A 119 -15.00 8.54 0.19
CA GLU A 119 -14.11 9.29 -0.69
C GLU A 119 -13.92 10.76 -0.26
N VAL A 120 -14.40 11.16 0.92
CA VAL A 120 -14.36 12.54 1.41
C VAL A 120 -13.23 12.67 2.44
N PRO A 121 -12.31 13.66 2.30
CA PRO A 121 -12.30 14.75 1.33
C PRO A 121 -11.50 14.45 0.05
N GLU A 122 -11.12 13.20 -0.19
CA GLU A 122 -10.28 12.78 -1.32
C GLU A 122 -10.85 13.17 -2.70
N ILE A 123 -12.16 13.22 -2.86
CA ILE A 123 -12.86 13.63 -4.09
C ILE A 123 -12.49 15.06 -4.53
N PHE A 124 -12.06 15.92 -3.61
CA PHE A 124 -11.69 17.30 -3.90
C PHE A 124 -10.27 17.47 -4.46
N TYR A 125 -9.44 16.42 -4.46
CA TYR A 125 -8.13 16.50 -5.12
C TYR A 125 -8.30 16.61 -6.64
N PRO A 126 -7.49 17.44 -7.34
CA PRO A 126 -7.57 17.56 -8.79
C PRO A 126 -7.41 16.22 -9.53
N ALA A 127 -6.59 15.32 -9.00
CA ALA A 127 -6.37 13.99 -9.56
C ALA A 127 -7.60 13.06 -9.47
N SER A 128 -8.59 13.38 -8.62
CA SER A 128 -9.86 12.65 -8.54
C SER A 128 -10.82 13.02 -9.68
N LEU A 129 -10.63 14.19 -10.31
CA LEU A 129 -11.53 14.74 -11.33
C LEU A 129 -10.94 14.74 -12.73
N LEU A 130 -9.61 14.77 -12.84
CA LEU A 130 -8.88 14.86 -14.12
C LEU A 130 -8.24 13.52 -14.45
N PRO A 131 -8.80 12.74 -15.40
CA PRO A 131 -8.19 11.50 -15.87
C PRO A 131 -6.77 11.73 -16.37
N GLY A 132 -5.90 10.75 -16.19
CA GLY A 132 -4.49 10.85 -16.60
C GLY A 132 -3.56 11.39 -15.51
N LEU A 133 -4.09 12.04 -14.47
CA LEU A 133 -3.30 12.40 -13.30
C LEU A 133 -3.22 11.22 -12.34
N ARG A 134 -2.01 10.93 -11.85
CA ARG A 134 -1.77 9.92 -10.79
C ARG A 134 -2.37 8.55 -11.14
N GLU A 135 -2.04 8.05 -12.33
CA GLU A 135 -2.59 6.81 -12.90
C GLU A 135 -1.69 5.61 -12.66
N ILE A 136 -2.29 4.48 -12.26
CA ILE A 136 -1.61 3.20 -12.17
C ILE A 136 -1.64 2.55 -13.55
N GLY A 137 -0.76 3.02 -14.42
CA GLY A 137 -0.61 2.57 -15.80
C GLY A 137 -0.20 3.71 -16.72
N THR A 138 -0.33 3.52 -18.02
CA THR A 138 -0.07 4.52 -19.05
C THR A 138 -1.38 5.02 -19.67
N TRP A 139 -1.92 6.11 -19.13
CA TRP A 139 -3.08 6.79 -19.71
C TRP A 139 -2.72 7.47 -21.05
N PRO A 140 -3.63 7.50 -22.06
CA PRO A 140 -4.97 6.91 -22.08
C PRO A 140 -5.01 5.45 -22.58
N LEU A 141 -3.85 4.88 -22.92
CA LEU A 141 -3.79 3.61 -23.65
C LEU A 141 -4.07 2.39 -22.77
N GLN A 142 -3.51 2.33 -21.57
CA GLN A 142 -3.69 1.24 -20.62
C GLN A 142 -3.52 1.78 -19.21
N THR A 143 -4.61 1.95 -18.47
CA THR A 143 -4.57 2.25 -17.03
C THR A 143 -5.36 1.20 -16.27
N TRP A 144 -4.87 0.82 -15.10
CA TRP A 144 -5.63 0.00 -14.17
C TRP A 144 -6.66 0.85 -13.42
N GLY A 145 -6.31 2.11 -13.15
CA GLY A 145 -7.14 3.12 -12.49
C GLY A 145 -6.29 4.19 -11.80
N GLY A 146 -6.96 5.25 -11.33
CA GLY A 146 -6.32 6.36 -10.63
C GLY A 146 -6.00 6.04 -9.16
N VAL A 147 -4.90 6.60 -8.65
CA VAL A 147 -4.60 6.61 -7.21
C VAL A 147 -5.65 7.43 -6.47
N TYR A 148 -6.11 8.54 -7.04
CA TYR A 148 -7.12 9.41 -6.44
C TYR A 148 -8.51 9.14 -7.03
N PRO A 149 -9.59 9.30 -6.24
CA PRO A 149 -9.57 9.48 -4.78
C PRO A 149 -9.01 8.23 -4.08
N ARG A 150 -8.31 8.38 -2.95
CA ARG A 150 -7.71 7.23 -2.23
C ARG A 150 -8.74 6.53 -1.35
N THR A 151 -9.59 5.76 -2.00
CA THR A 151 -10.77 5.07 -1.43
C THR A 151 -10.66 3.55 -1.65
N GLY A 152 -11.52 2.80 -0.96
CA GLY A 152 -11.73 1.38 -1.20
C GLY A 152 -12.44 1.05 -2.52
N TRP A 153 -13.10 2.03 -3.13
CA TRP A 153 -13.86 1.88 -4.37
C TRP A 153 -12.97 1.95 -5.61
N THR A 154 -13.09 0.97 -6.49
CA THR A 154 -12.35 0.89 -7.75
C THR A 154 -13.25 0.43 -8.89
N THR A 155 -13.12 1.08 -10.04
CA THR A 155 -13.79 0.70 -11.28
C THR A 155 -12.86 -0.17 -12.12
N GLN A 156 -12.79 -1.47 -11.79
CA GLN A 156 -11.89 -2.39 -12.48
C GLN A 156 -12.50 -3.80 -12.58
N ALA A 157 -12.50 -4.34 -13.80
CA ALA A 157 -13.10 -5.64 -14.11
C ALA A 157 -12.25 -6.81 -13.60
N GLU A 158 -10.92 -6.66 -13.60
CA GLU A 158 -10.00 -7.65 -13.04
C GLU A 158 -9.81 -7.42 -11.54
N GLU A 159 -10.33 -8.34 -10.72
CA GLU A 159 -10.22 -8.27 -9.25
C GLU A 159 -8.78 -8.09 -8.73
N PRO A 160 -7.74 -8.78 -9.27
CA PRO A 160 -6.37 -8.58 -8.80
C PRO A 160 -5.87 -7.15 -9.04
N LYS A 161 -6.26 -6.52 -10.15
CA LYS A 161 -5.88 -5.13 -10.46
C LYS A 161 -6.59 -4.16 -9.52
N ALA A 162 -7.87 -4.38 -9.25
CA ALA A 162 -8.63 -3.62 -8.26
C ALA A 162 -7.96 -3.67 -6.87
N ALA A 163 -7.57 -4.87 -6.42
CA ALA A 163 -6.88 -5.06 -5.15
C ALA A 163 -5.48 -4.39 -5.14
N ALA A 164 -4.73 -4.45 -6.24
CA ALA A 164 -3.44 -3.78 -6.39
C ALA A 164 -3.56 -2.25 -6.33
N ILE A 165 -4.64 -1.67 -6.91
CA ILE A 165 -4.93 -0.23 -6.80
C ILE A 165 -5.14 0.16 -5.34
N ASN A 166 -5.93 -0.60 -4.59
CA ASN A 166 -6.17 -0.31 -3.17
C ASN A 166 -4.90 -0.46 -2.33
N ALA A 167 -4.06 -1.45 -2.63
CA ALA A 167 -2.75 -1.60 -2.00
C ALA A 167 -1.85 -0.38 -2.30
N GLN A 168 -1.81 0.09 -3.55
CA GLN A 168 -1.07 1.30 -3.94
C GLN A 168 -1.58 2.54 -3.18
N ARG A 169 -2.91 2.72 -3.07
CA ARG A 169 -3.53 3.82 -2.34
C ARG A 169 -3.14 3.82 -0.87
N SER A 170 -3.24 2.65 -0.22
CA SER A 170 -2.83 2.49 1.18
C SER A 170 -1.34 2.82 1.36
N GLY A 171 -0.47 2.31 0.47
CA GLY A 171 0.96 2.65 0.46
C GLY A 171 1.25 4.14 0.25
N ASP A 172 0.50 4.81 -0.64
CA ASP A 172 0.63 6.25 -0.87
C ASP A 172 0.20 7.09 0.35
N ILE A 173 -0.85 6.68 1.07
CA ILE A 173 -1.30 7.34 2.31
C ILE A 173 -0.19 7.29 3.37
N VAL A 174 0.28 6.08 3.72
CA VAL A 174 1.21 5.88 4.84
C VAL A 174 2.62 6.42 4.58
N THR A 175 3.02 6.57 3.32
CA THR A 175 4.33 7.14 2.96
C THR A 175 4.32 8.66 2.82
N ARG A 176 3.20 9.31 3.14
CA ARG A 176 3.04 10.78 3.17
C ARG A 176 2.64 11.24 4.55
N THR A 177 2.78 12.54 4.81
CA THR A 177 2.35 13.20 6.05
C THR A 177 1.18 14.12 5.79
N GLY A 178 0.34 14.37 6.80
CA GLY A 178 -0.76 15.33 6.72
C GLY A 178 -1.83 14.98 5.68
N GLN A 179 -2.05 13.68 5.47
CA GLN A 179 -3.12 13.21 4.59
C GLN A 179 -4.45 13.19 5.37
N PRO A 180 -5.59 13.46 4.74
CA PRO A 180 -6.88 13.50 5.43
C PRO A 180 -7.44 12.09 5.66
N HIS A 181 -6.67 11.24 6.36
CA HIS A 181 -6.98 9.86 6.66
C HIS A 181 -6.69 9.56 8.14
N VAL A 182 -7.28 8.49 8.69
CA VAL A 182 -6.90 7.94 9.99
C VAL A 182 -5.75 6.95 9.79
N TYR A 183 -4.52 7.41 10.02
CA TYR A 183 -3.31 6.62 9.80
C TYR A 183 -2.12 7.13 10.63
N ILE A 184 -1.04 6.35 10.64
CA ILE A 184 0.24 6.76 11.18
C ILE A 184 1.22 6.88 10.00
N PRO A 185 1.83 8.06 9.77
CA PRO A 185 2.81 8.22 8.70
C PRO A 185 4.11 7.47 9.01
N ILE A 186 4.71 6.89 7.99
CA ILE A 186 6.06 6.31 8.04
C ILE A 186 7.05 7.46 7.99
N ILE A 187 7.48 7.92 9.17
CA ILE A 187 8.41 9.05 9.30
C ILE A 187 9.83 8.52 9.49
N GLY A 188 10.75 9.10 8.71
CA GLY A 188 12.18 8.88 8.81
C GLY A 188 12.78 9.36 10.13
N SER A 189 13.02 8.47 11.09
CA SER A 189 13.98 8.71 12.17
C SER A 189 15.34 8.10 11.83
N SER A 190 16.41 8.88 11.99
CA SER A 190 17.77 8.36 11.91
C SER A 190 18.09 7.62 13.21
N GLY A 191 18.29 6.31 13.15
CA GLY A 191 18.75 5.53 14.31
C GLY A 191 20.08 6.06 14.85
N SER A 192 20.34 5.89 16.15
CA SER A 192 21.47 6.52 16.85
C SER A 192 22.86 6.15 16.28
N GLY A 193 22.99 5.00 15.61
CA GLY A 193 24.26 4.49 15.05
C GLY A 193 24.46 4.68 13.55
N GLN A 194 23.47 5.16 12.81
CA GLN A 194 23.53 5.30 11.35
C GLN A 194 22.92 6.62 10.88
N ARG A 195 23.45 7.15 9.78
CA ARG A 195 22.70 8.13 8.99
C ARG A 195 21.92 7.37 7.93
N VAL A 196 20.60 7.55 7.93
CA VAL A 196 19.68 6.90 6.99
C VAL A 196 19.04 7.98 6.13
N TRP A 197 19.05 7.77 4.83
CA TRP A 197 18.26 8.52 3.85
C TRP A 197 17.08 7.62 3.46
N PRO A 198 15.90 7.83 4.08
CA PRO A 198 14.72 7.05 3.74
C PRO A 198 14.20 7.44 2.35
N PRO A 199 13.49 6.53 1.67
CA PRO A 199 12.85 6.85 0.40
C PRO A 199 11.76 7.91 0.60
N GLY A 200 11.61 8.78 -0.41
CA GLY A 200 10.52 9.74 -0.48
C GLY A 200 9.15 9.05 -0.64
N PRO A 201 8.06 9.82 -0.71
CA PRO A 201 6.72 9.25 -0.81
C PRO A 201 6.55 8.26 -1.96
N LEU A 202 5.71 7.23 -1.78
CA LEU A 202 5.45 6.25 -2.83
C LEU A 202 4.78 6.92 -4.04
N VAL A 203 5.27 6.59 -5.23
CA VAL A 203 4.72 7.05 -6.50
C VAL A 203 4.52 5.85 -7.41
N GLU A 204 3.33 5.76 -7.98
CA GLU A 204 2.94 4.74 -8.94
C GLU A 204 3.92 4.69 -10.13
N LYS A 205 4.23 3.47 -10.60
CA LYS A 205 5.18 3.18 -11.69
C LYS A 205 6.63 3.60 -11.46
N ASP A 206 6.94 4.25 -10.34
CA ASP A 206 8.30 4.70 -10.03
C ASP A 206 8.98 3.75 -9.06
N ARG A 207 9.86 2.89 -9.61
CA ARG A 207 10.65 1.92 -8.86
C ARG A 207 11.53 2.61 -7.81
N SER A 208 12.02 3.82 -8.08
CA SER A 208 12.87 4.58 -7.16
C SER A 208 12.16 5.02 -5.87
N THR A 209 10.83 4.89 -5.82
CA THR A 209 10.04 5.11 -4.61
C THR A 209 9.54 3.82 -3.97
N GLY A 210 9.43 2.73 -4.72
CA GLY A 210 9.06 1.43 -4.18
C GLY A 210 8.67 0.42 -5.24
N THR A 211 8.69 -0.86 -4.85
CA THR A 211 8.24 -1.98 -5.66
C THR A 211 7.39 -2.94 -4.83
N TRP A 212 6.56 -3.71 -5.51
CA TRP A 212 5.62 -4.64 -4.93
C TRP A 212 6.00 -6.07 -5.27
N GLN A 213 5.81 -6.97 -4.31
CA GLN A 213 5.95 -8.41 -4.49
C GLN A 213 4.69 -9.08 -3.97
N MET A 214 3.94 -9.78 -4.82
CA MET A 214 2.76 -10.50 -4.38
C MET A 214 3.12 -11.63 -3.42
N LEU A 215 2.36 -11.74 -2.34
CA LEU A 215 2.40 -12.84 -1.37
C LEU A 215 1.22 -13.79 -1.58
N VAL A 216 0.02 -13.24 -1.73
CA VAL A 216 -1.26 -13.95 -1.86
C VAL A 216 -2.00 -13.39 -3.09
N PRO A 217 -2.64 -14.24 -3.91
CA PRO A 217 -2.77 -15.70 -3.78
C PRO A 217 -1.55 -16.50 -4.19
N ASN A 218 -0.73 -15.96 -5.10
CA ASN A 218 0.46 -16.64 -5.61
C ASN A 218 1.70 -15.81 -5.30
N THR A 219 2.62 -16.37 -4.54
CA THR A 219 3.85 -15.67 -4.15
C THR A 219 4.76 -15.45 -5.35
N GLU A 220 5.07 -14.19 -5.63
CA GLU A 220 5.98 -13.80 -6.69
C GLU A 220 7.43 -13.85 -6.22
N THR A 221 8.34 -14.30 -7.08
CA THR A 221 9.79 -14.31 -6.83
C THR A 221 10.48 -13.03 -7.27
N SER A 222 9.76 -12.11 -7.91
CA SER A 222 10.29 -10.85 -8.45
C SER A 222 9.45 -9.66 -7.99
N CYS A 223 10.08 -8.51 -7.79
CA CYS A 223 9.39 -7.27 -7.43
C CYS A 223 9.14 -6.40 -8.66
N ASN A 224 7.95 -5.81 -8.77
CA ASN A 224 7.59 -4.91 -9.85
C ASN A 224 6.71 -3.75 -9.35
N VAL A 225 6.59 -2.70 -10.14
CA VAL A 225 5.58 -1.65 -9.91
C VAL A 225 4.25 -2.09 -10.50
N PHE A 226 3.14 -1.63 -9.91
CA PHE A 226 1.82 -1.80 -10.50
C PHE A 226 1.64 -0.92 -11.75
N GLY A 227 0.68 -1.28 -12.60
CA GLY A 227 0.41 -0.57 -13.86
C GLY A 227 1.29 -1.02 -15.02
N THR A 228 1.76 -2.27 -15.02
CA THR A 228 2.47 -2.85 -16.17
C THR A 228 1.53 -2.97 -17.36
N ASN A 229 2.00 -2.60 -18.55
CA ASN A 229 1.23 -2.76 -19.78
C ASN A 229 1.13 -4.24 -20.15
N ASP A 230 -0.09 -4.75 -20.17
CA ASP A 230 -0.45 -6.14 -20.44
C ASP A 230 -1.39 -6.31 -21.63
N LEU A 231 -1.55 -5.27 -22.49
CA LEU A 231 -2.44 -5.33 -23.66
C LEU A 231 -2.08 -6.43 -24.66
N ALA A 232 -0.79 -6.78 -24.75
CA ALA A 232 -0.31 -7.85 -25.63
C ALA A 232 -0.32 -9.24 -24.94
N SER A 233 -0.69 -9.31 -23.65
CA SER A 233 -0.80 -10.58 -22.92
C SER A 233 -2.12 -11.25 -23.22
N LEU A 234 -2.09 -12.55 -23.53
CA LEU A 234 -3.30 -13.35 -23.77
C LEU A 234 -4.18 -13.50 -22.52
N THR A 235 -3.57 -13.45 -21.33
CA THR A 235 -4.25 -13.67 -20.05
C THR A 235 -4.29 -12.41 -19.17
N GLY A 236 -3.73 -11.29 -19.64
CA GLY A 236 -3.57 -10.07 -18.84
C GLY A 236 -2.63 -10.25 -17.63
N TRP A 237 -2.50 -9.21 -16.82
CA TRP A 237 -1.74 -9.24 -15.56
C TRP A 237 -2.47 -10.05 -14.48
N GLY A 238 -3.81 -9.97 -14.42
CA GLY A 238 -4.61 -10.73 -13.46
C GLY A 238 -4.67 -12.23 -13.74
N GLY A 239 -4.26 -12.69 -14.93
CA GLY A 239 -4.25 -14.09 -15.32
C GLY A 239 -3.44 -14.96 -14.34
N GLY A 240 -4.11 -15.92 -13.70
CA GLY A 240 -3.50 -16.80 -12.70
C GLY A 240 -3.23 -16.13 -11.35
N ARG A 241 -3.68 -14.89 -11.13
CA ARG A 241 -3.57 -14.17 -9.85
C ARG A 241 -4.91 -13.98 -9.15
N VAL A 242 -5.98 -14.60 -9.65
CA VAL A 242 -7.31 -14.47 -9.06
C VAL A 242 -7.43 -15.36 -7.83
N ASP A 243 -7.74 -14.76 -6.69
CA ASP A 243 -8.11 -15.48 -5.47
C ASP A 243 -9.63 -15.67 -5.40
N SER A 244 -10.11 -16.83 -4.96
CA SER A 244 -11.55 -17.13 -4.90
C SER A 244 -12.29 -16.39 -3.78
N ALA A 245 -11.60 -16.05 -2.68
CA ALA A 245 -12.15 -15.22 -1.61
C ALA A 245 -11.96 -13.72 -1.90
N GLY A 246 -11.12 -13.39 -2.88
CA GLY A 246 -10.74 -12.03 -3.24
C GLY A 246 -9.74 -11.44 -2.26
N ASP A 247 -8.91 -12.29 -1.65
CA ASP A 247 -7.90 -11.91 -0.69
C ASP A 247 -6.52 -11.77 -1.35
N TYR A 248 -5.89 -10.62 -1.14
CA TYR A 248 -4.60 -10.30 -1.75
C TYR A 248 -3.66 -9.67 -0.72
N ALA A 249 -2.37 -9.95 -0.86
CA ALA A 249 -1.34 -9.32 -0.04
C ALA A 249 -0.05 -9.14 -0.83
N TRP A 250 0.67 -8.06 -0.54
CA TRP A 250 1.96 -7.73 -1.16
C TRP A 250 2.95 -7.21 -0.13
N ASN A 251 4.22 -7.52 -0.34
CA ASN A 251 5.32 -6.79 0.28
C ASN A 251 5.56 -5.48 -0.48
N LEU A 252 5.67 -4.38 0.26
CA LEU A 252 6.17 -3.10 -0.23
C LEU A 252 7.67 -2.99 0.08
N TRP A 253 8.46 -3.10 -0.97
CA TRP A 253 9.91 -2.94 -0.93
C TRP A 253 10.28 -1.50 -1.25
N ARG A 254 11.10 -0.89 -0.40
CA ARG A 254 11.39 0.54 -0.41
C ARG A 254 12.90 0.78 -0.49
N PRO A 255 13.40 1.68 -1.35
CA PRO A 255 14.84 1.86 -1.54
C PRO A 255 15.43 2.77 -0.47
N TYR A 256 16.28 2.21 0.39
CA TYR A 256 17.00 2.93 1.43
C TYR A 256 18.43 3.17 1.03
N GLN A 257 18.98 4.29 1.50
CA GLN A 257 20.43 4.49 1.57
C GLN A 257 20.83 4.77 3.02
N CYS A 258 22.01 4.32 3.42
CA CYS A 258 22.52 4.60 4.75
C CYS A 258 24.05 4.50 4.81
N CYS A 259 24.61 5.06 5.87
CA CYS A 259 26.00 4.84 6.22
C CYS A 259 26.18 4.78 7.74
N ARG A 260 27.16 3.98 8.19
CA ARG A 260 27.51 3.94 9.61
C ARG A 260 28.02 5.29 10.07
N ARG A 261 27.50 5.83 11.18
CA ARG A 261 27.99 7.10 11.72
C ARG A 261 29.45 6.92 12.18
N ARG A 262 30.35 7.74 11.62
CA ARG A 262 31.75 7.86 12.08
C ARG A 262 32.00 9.33 12.38
N GLY A 263 32.19 9.66 13.66
CA GLY A 263 32.34 11.05 14.12
C GLY A 263 31.03 11.71 14.56
N GLN A 264 31.14 12.95 15.02
CA GLN A 264 30.03 13.71 15.60
C GLN A 264 29.16 14.38 14.54
N TRP A 265 29.76 14.92 13.47
CA TRP A 265 29.09 15.72 12.44
C TRP A 265 29.06 15.02 11.09
N PHE A 266 27.98 15.23 10.36
CA PHE A 266 27.92 14.90 8.94
C PHE A 266 28.53 16.04 8.15
N LEU A 267 29.44 15.72 7.23
CA LEU A 267 30.09 16.70 6.37
C LEU A 267 29.36 16.78 5.03
N PHE A 268 29.43 15.70 4.23
CA PHE A 268 28.75 15.55 2.95
C PHE A 268 28.73 14.07 2.54
N ASP A 269 27.97 13.73 1.50
CA ASP A 269 28.02 12.45 0.82
C ASP A 269 28.27 12.63 -0.68
N ILE A 270 28.83 11.60 -1.31
CA ILE A 270 29.10 11.56 -2.75
C ILE A 270 28.52 10.25 -3.28
N ASP A 271 27.57 10.37 -4.22
CA ASP A 271 27.02 9.24 -4.96
C ASP A 271 27.66 9.20 -6.35
N TRP A 272 28.43 8.14 -6.61
CA TRP A 272 29.10 7.94 -7.90
C TRP A 272 28.16 7.35 -8.96
N PHE A 273 27.03 6.78 -8.51
CA PHE A 273 25.99 6.19 -9.34
C PHE A 273 24.66 6.26 -8.57
N SER A 274 23.54 6.39 -9.29
CA SER A 274 22.21 6.37 -8.67
C SER A 274 21.90 4.95 -8.17
N TYR A 275 21.72 4.79 -6.86
CA TYR A 275 21.45 3.50 -6.23
C TYR A 275 20.74 3.65 -4.89
N PRO A 276 19.69 2.88 -4.57
CA PRO A 276 19.11 1.79 -5.36
C PRO A 276 18.50 2.28 -6.68
N PRO A 277 18.51 1.46 -7.75
CA PRO A 277 17.96 1.81 -9.05
C PRO A 277 16.44 1.84 -9.04
#